data_AF-A0A937K2L0-F1
#
_entry.id   AF-A0A937K2L0-F1
#
_cell.length_a   1.000
_cell.length_b   1.000
_cell.length_c   1.000
_cell.angle_alpha   90.00
_cell.angle_beta   90.00
_cell.angle_gamma   90.00
#
_symmetry.space_group_name_H-M   'P 1'
#
loop_
_entity.id
_entity.type
_entity.pdbx_description
1 polymer ?
#
loop_
_entity_poly.entity_id
_entity_poly.type
_entity_poly.pdbx_seq_one_letter_code
_entity_poly.pdbx_strand_id
1 'polypeptide(L)'
;MEAENSMSKLLVNILKSKGLTDEHITALELSGVCSKDDFTMIGDYQTLMDVTGVDEEASQKVMSWALGASAPVATNGKESDGSSNTPIIVESSDVVKCVHCGAKQPKDYETGDLCISCGLQAEPVLSCHWCYSSGPGKFCRECGSEFLGASDYEIGLFLKKEGESKNSIVKLVKEMTAQEKEAIWAKIRKSR
;
A
#
# COMPACT_ATOMS: atom_id res chain seq x y z
N MET A 1 33.82 34.00 -5.33
CA MET A 1 32.52 33.53 -5.86
C MET A 1 31.93 32.66 -4.78
N GLU A 2 31.25 33.28 -3.81
CA GLU A 2 30.63 32.58 -2.67
C GLU A 2 29.18 32.34 -3.08
N ALA A 3 28.85 31.09 -3.42
CA ALA A 3 27.48 30.71 -3.67
C ALA A 3 26.76 30.64 -2.32
N GLU A 4 25.82 31.55 -2.10
CA GLU A 4 24.89 31.52 -0.98
C GLU A 4 24.06 30.23 -1.04
N ASN A 5 24.57 29.16 -0.44
CA ASN A 5 23.82 27.93 -0.20
C ASN A 5 22.92 28.15 1.02
N SER A 6 22.01 29.13 0.89
CA SER A 6 21.12 29.53 1.97
C SER A 6 20.06 28.45 2.17
N MET A 7 20.06 27.83 3.36
CA MET A 7 19.01 26.90 3.75
C MET A 7 17.64 27.58 3.61
N SER A 8 16.65 26.85 3.09
CA SER A 8 15.28 27.37 2.98
C SER A 8 14.79 27.87 4.34
N LYS A 9 14.17 29.05 4.37
CA LYS A 9 13.57 29.63 5.60
C LYS A 9 12.62 28.67 6.30
N LEU A 10 11.95 27.81 5.52
CA LEU A 10 11.08 26.76 6.05
C LEU A 10 11.88 25.71 6.84
N LEU A 11 13.02 25.26 6.30
CA LEU A 11 13.89 24.27 6.91
C LEU A 11 14.51 24.83 8.20
N VAL A 12 14.99 26.08 8.17
CA VAL A 12 15.50 26.79 9.36
C VAL A 12 14.46 26.84 10.48
N ASN A 13 13.21 27.20 10.15
CA ASN A 13 12.12 27.24 11.14
C ASN A 13 11.79 25.84 11.70
N ILE A 14 11.85 24.80 10.86
CA ILE A 14 11.62 23.43 11.31
C ILE A 14 12.75 22.99 12.25
N LEU A 15 14.02 23.21 11.90
CA LEU A 15 15.16 22.85 12.76
C LEU A 15 15.11 23.57 14.11
N LYS A 16 14.79 24.87 14.13
CA LYS A 16 14.56 25.61 15.37
C LYS A 16 13.44 25.01 16.22
N SER A 17 12.34 24.60 15.59
CA SER A 17 11.22 23.95 16.31
C SER A 17 11.60 22.60 16.93
N LYS A 18 12.69 21.96 16.44
CA LYS A 18 13.22 20.69 16.96
C LYS A 18 14.31 20.89 18.03
N GLY A 19 14.66 22.13 18.35
CA GLY A 19 15.60 22.45 19.40
C GLY A 19 17.00 22.83 18.93
N LEU A 20 17.23 23.02 17.62
CA LEU A 20 18.52 23.51 17.12
C LEU A 20 18.64 25.02 17.31
N THR A 21 19.74 25.46 17.91
CA THR A 21 20.15 26.85 18.01
C THR A 21 20.72 27.36 16.68
N ASP A 22 20.82 28.68 16.53
CA ASP A 22 21.39 29.32 15.35
C ASP A 22 22.85 28.90 15.09
N GLU A 23 23.59 28.55 16.14
CA GLU A 23 24.98 28.06 16.04
C GLU A 23 25.04 26.69 15.34
N HIS A 24 24.14 25.76 15.67
CA HIS A 24 24.07 24.45 15.01
C HIS A 24 23.60 24.54 13.55
N ILE A 25 22.76 25.52 13.24
CA ILE A 25 22.32 25.80 11.86
C ILE A 25 23.52 26.26 11.04
N THR A 26 24.39 27.12 11.57
CA THR A 26 25.63 27.50 10.86
C THR A 26 26.61 26.34 10.69
N ALA A 27 26.70 25.42 11.67
CA ALA A 27 27.51 24.21 11.54
C ALA A 27 27.00 23.26 10.44
N LEU A 28 25.67 23.19 10.25
CA LEU A 28 25.05 22.43 9.17
C LEU A 28 25.31 23.06 7.78
N GLU A 29 25.27 24.39 7.67
CA GLU A 29 25.64 25.08 6.42
C GLU A 29 27.11 24.86 6.06
N LEU A 30 28.00 24.94 7.05
CA LEU A 30 29.43 24.63 6.86
C LEU A 30 29.68 23.17 6.45
N SER A 31 28.82 22.26 6.89
CA SER A 31 28.84 20.85 6.52
C SER A 31 28.17 20.56 5.17
N GLY A 32 27.65 21.59 4.49
CA GLY A 32 27.03 21.49 3.17
C GLY A 32 25.59 20.97 3.17
N VAL A 33 24.93 20.87 4.33
CA VAL A 33 23.56 20.36 4.46
C VAL A 33 22.58 21.48 4.14
N CYS A 34 22.03 21.48 2.94
CA CYS A 34 21.20 22.59 2.43
C CYS A 34 19.74 22.19 2.18
N SER A 35 19.45 20.89 2.21
CA SER A 35 18.15 20.30 1.91
C SER A 35 17.81 19.14 2.84
N LYS A 36 16.54 18.74 2.85
CA LYS A 36 16.07 17.57 3.60
C LYS A 36 16.77 16.27 3.12
N ASP A 37 17.11 16.20 1.84
CA ASP A 37 17.75 15.02 1.25
C ASP A 37 19.20 14.87 1.70
N ASP A 38 19.89 15.95 2.06
CA ASP A 38 21.28 15.89 2.54
C ASP A 38 21.39 15.18 3.89
N PHE A 39 20.33 15.18 4.69
CA PHE A 39 20.27 14.39 5.94
C PHE A 39 20.28 12.87 5.68
N THR A 40 19.99 12.42 4.47
CA THR A 40 20.19 11.01 4.09
C THR A 40 21.67 10.62 4.02
N MET A 41 22.55 11.58 3.71
CA MET A 41 23.99 11.36 3.63
C MET A 41 24.63 11.26 5.03
N ILE A 42 24.03 11.92 6.03
CA ILE A 42 24.44 11.82 7.44
C ILE A 42 24.08 10.43 8.00
N GLY A 43 22.94 9.89 7.59
CA GLY A 43 22.50 8.53 7.89
C GLY A 43 21.98 8.34 9.31
N ASP A 44 22.79 8.67 10.32
CA ASP A 44 22.50 8.40 11.73
C ASP A 44 22.56 9.64 12.63
N TYR A 45 21.84 9.59 13.75
CA TYR A 45 21.82 10.67 14.74
C TYR A 45 23.17 10.85 15.43
N GLN A 46 23.99 9.80 15.54
CA GLN A 46 25.34 9.88 16.09
C GLN A 46 26.27 10.72 15.19
N THR A 47 26.25 10.47 13.88
CA THR A 47 27.00 11.26 12.90
C THR A 47 26.56 12.72 12.91
N LEU A 48 25.26 13.00 13.10
CA LEU A 48 24.76 14.36 13.25
C LEU A 48 25.33 15.03 14.51
N MET A 49 25.37 14.33 15.64
CA MET A 49 25.96 14.83 16.90
C MET A 49 27.45 15.11 16.73
N ASP A 50 28.20 14.22 16.09
CA ASP A 50 29.64 14.37 15.88
C ASP A 50 29.97 15.57 14.98
N VAL A 51 29.12 15.86 14.00
CA VAL A 51 29.33 16.96 13.04
C VAL A 51 28.85 18.31 13.59
N THR A 52 27.78 18.32 14.39
CA THR A 52 27.10 19.58 14.77
C THR A 52 27.15 19.89 16.27
N GLY A 53 27.59 18.96 17.11
CA GLY A 53 27.65 19.10 18.56
C GLY A 53 26.27 19.24 19.22
N VAL A 54 25.20 18.85 18.53
CA VAL A 54 23.81 18.96 19.01
C VAL A 54 23.52 17.88 20.06
N ASP A 55 22.67 18.21 21.03
CA ASP A 55 22.21 17.26 22.04
C ASP A 55 21.56 16.01 21.43
N GLU A 56 21.70 14.87 22.11
CA GLU A 56 21.18 13.57 21.65
C GLU A 56 19.68 13.62 21.34
N GLU A 57 18.90 14.28 22.21
CA GLU A 57 17.45 14.37 22.06
C GLU A 57 17.03 15.22 20.85
N ALA A 58 17.74 16.30 20.58
CA ALA A 58 17.47 17.16 19.43
C ALA A 58 17.91 16.49 18.12
N SER A 59 19.04 15.76 18.13
CA SER A 59 19.55 15.00 16.99
C SER A 59 18.60 13.88 16.56
N GLN A 60 18.02 13.15 17.53
CA GLN A 60 17.00 12.13 17.25
C GLN A 60 15.72 12.73 16.65
N LYS A 61 15.28 13.90 17.15
CA LYS A 61 14.09 14.60 16.63
C LYS A 61 14.29 15.14 15.21
N VAL A 62 15.50 15.58 14.87
CA VAL A 62 15.85 16.02 13.52
C VAL A 62 15.94 14.83 12.56
N MET A 63 16.66 13.78 12.92
CA MET A 63 16.82 12.61 12.05
C MET A 63 15.51 11.85 11.82
N SER A 64 14.65 11.75 12.85
CA SER A 64 13.30 11.16 12.69
C SER A 64 12.39 11.99 11.77
N TRP A 65 12.54 13.33 11.75
CA TRP A 65 11.83 14.18 10.80
C TRP A 65 12.42 14.10 9.39
N ALA A 66 13.74 14.06 9.27
CA ALA A 66 14.46 14.09 8.02
C ALA A 66 14.32 12.76 7.25
N LEU A 67 14.56 11.63 7.92
CA LEU A 67 14.48 10.28 7.34
C LEU A 67 13.08 9.66 7.40
N GLY A 68 12.17 10.23 8.19
CA GLY A 68 10.92 9.58 8.54
C GLY A 68 11.16 8.27 9.31
N ALA A 69 10.18 7.36 9.32
CA ALA A 69 10.30 6.04 9.95
C ALA A 69 11.32 5.09 9.27
N SER A 70 12.25 5.62 8.48
CA SER A 70 13.34 4.89 7.81
C SER A 70 14.71 5.17 8.44
N ALA A 71 14.78 5.70 9.67
CA ALA A 71 16.05 5.76 10.38
C ALA A 71 16.56 4.32 10.64
N PRO A 72 17.75 3.93 10.13
CA PRO A 72 18.40 2.73 10.61
C PRO A 72 18.79 2.99 12.05
N VAL A 73 18.27 2.17 12.96
CA VAL A 73 18.70 2.20 14.36
C VAL A 73 20.12 1.65 14.38
N ALA A 74 21.12 2.52 14.49
CA ALA A 74 22.50 2.14 14.77
C ALA A 74 22.59 1.47 16.15
N THR A 75 22.49 0.14 16.15
CA THR A 75 22.83 -0.71 17.29
C THR A 75 24.32 -1.07 17.25
N ASN A 76 25.06 -0.74 18.31
CA ASN A 76 26.35 -1.34 18.66
C ASN A 76 26.46 -1.34 20.20
N GLY A 77 26.62 -2.45 20.91
CA GLY A 77 26.69 -3.85 20.52
C GLY A 77 26.75 -4.77 21.76
N LYS A 78 26.15 -5.95 21.64
CA LYS A 78 26.63 -7.21 22.20
C LYS A 78 25.84 -8.36 21.57
N GLU A 79 26.59 -9.33 21.06
CA GLU A 79 26.13 -10.48 20.30
C GLU A 79 25.17 -11.40 21.08
N SER A 80 24.44 -12.21 20.32
CA SER A 80 23.57 -13.37 20.68
C SER A 80 22.20 -13.04 21.27
N ASP A 81 21.15 -12.94 20.45
CA ASP A 81 20.32 -14.08 20.02
C ASP A 81 19.25 -13.57 19.03
N GLY A 82 18.80 -14.43 18.10
CA GLY A 82 17.94 -14.04 16.98
C GLY A 82 16.51 -13.69 17.38
N SER A 83 16.14 -12.40 17.32
CA SER A 83 14.75 -11.98 17.07
C SER A 83 14.69 -10.50 16.71
N SER A 84 14.51 -10.24 15.41
CA SER A 84 14.13 -8.94 14.88
C SER A 84 12.74 -8.55 15.41
N ASN A 85 12.71 -7.73 16.45
CA ASN A 85 11.46 -7.12 16.93
C ASN A 85 11.14 -5.89 16.07
N THR A 86 10.81 -6.12 14.79
CA THR A 86 9.85 -5.23 14.15
C THR A 86 8.55 -5.38 14.93
N PRO A 87 7.79 -4.30 15.25
CA PRO A 87 6.45 -4.49 15.76
C PRO A 87 5.69 -5.22 14.65
N ILE A 88 5.51 -6.52 14.81
CA ILE A 88 4.66 -7.32 13.96
C ILE A 88 3.27 -6.79 14.25
N ILE A 89 2.83 -5.81 13.48
CA ILE A 89 1.45 -5.37 13.46
C ILE A 89 0.68 -6.53 12.84
N VAL A 90 0.30 -7.48 13.68
CA VAL A 90 -0.60 -8.57 13.33
C VAL A 90 -1.97 -7.93 13.15
N GLU A 91 -2.25 -7.44 11.95
CA GLU A 91 -3.62 -7.12 11.58
C GLU A 91 -4.43 -8.41 11.67
N SER A 92 -5.55 -8.36 12.39
CA SER A 92 -6.46 -9.51 12.50
C SER A 92 -6.88 -9.96 11.09
N SER A 93 -6.92 -11.27 10.86
CA SER A 93 -7.29 -11.84 9.56
C SER A 93 -8.69 -11.45 9.08
N ASP A 94 -9.52 -10.92 9.98
CA ASP A 94 -10.91 -10.50 9.74
C ASP A 94 -11.04 -9.03 9.30
N VAL A 95 -9.93 -8.29 9.10
CA VAL A 95 -10.00 -6.88 8.68
C VAL A 95 -10.36 -6.78 7.20
N VAL A 96 -11.59 -6.36 6.92
CA VAL A 96 -12.04 -6.05 5.56
C VAL A 96 -11.54 -4.66 5.14
N LYS A 97 -10.99 -4.57 3.93
CA LYS A 97 -10.51 -3.32 3.33
C LYS A 97 -11.27 -3.05 2.05
N CYS A 98 -11.68 -1.80 1.85
CA CYS A 98 -12.34 -1.39 0.63
C CYS A 98 -11.39 -1.54 -0.57
N VAL A 99 -11.84 -2.20 -1.63
CA VAL A 99 -11.07 -2.39 -2.87
C VAL A 99 -10.84 -1.07 -3.61
N HIS A 100 -11.73 -0.09 -3.43
CA HIS A 100 -11.66 1.20 -4.13
C HIS A 100 -10.73 2.21 -3.45
N CYS A 101 -10.79 2.35 -2.13
CA CYS A 101 -10.03 3.38 -1.40
C CYS A 101 -9.06 2.83 -0.35
N GLY A 102 -9.01 1.52 -0.13
CA GLY A 102 -8.14 0.88 0.87
C GLY A 102 -8.54 1.13 2.33
N ALA A 103 -9.62 1.86 2.59
CA ALA A 103 -10.07 2.15 3.94
C ALA A 103 -10.51 0.85 4.66
N LYS A 104 -10.09 0.71 5.92
CA LYS A 104 -10.55 -0.36 6.79
C LYS A 104 -12.04 -0.19 7.06
N GLN A 105 -12.80 -1.25 6.84
CA GLN A 105 -14.21 -1.28 7.19
C GLN A 105 -14.34 -1.57 8.69
N PRO A 106 -15.39 -1.07 9.34
CA PRO A 106 -15.64 -1.36 10.74
C PRO A 106 -15.95 -2.85 10.95
N LYS A 107 -15.87 -3.31 12.20
CA LYS A 107 -15.90 -4.74 12.54
C LYS A 107 -17.27 -5.40 12.33
N ASP A 108 -18.31 -4.59 12.24
CA ASP A 108 -19.68 -4.94 11.93
C ASP A 108 -19.98 -4.96 10.42
N TYR A 109 -18.98 -4.80 9.55
CA TYR A 109 -19.15 -4.87 8.10
C TYR A 109 -19.78 -6.20 7.66
N GLU A 110 -20.87 -6.11 6.91
CA GLU A 110 -21.49 -7.23 6.22
C GLU A 110 -21.25 -7.17 4.70
N THR A 111 -21.27 -8.34 4.07
CA THR A 111 -21.12 -8.43 2.61
C THR A 111 -22.25 -7.68 1.91
N GLY A 112 -21.90 -6.65 1.17
CA GLY A 112 -22.87 -5.78 0.49
C GLY A 112 -22.91 -4.36 1.04
N ASP A 113 -22.30 -4.11 2.21
CA ASP A 113 -22.22 -2.78 2.78
C ASP A 113 -21.35 -1.83 1.93
N LEU A 114 -21.74 -0.56 1.97
CA LEU A 114 -21.00 0.53 1.35
C LEU A 114 -19.85 0.96 2.26
N CYS A 115 -18.75 1.32 1.63
CA CYS A 115 -17.60 1.85 2.32
C CYS A 115 -17.93 3.19 2.98
N ILE A 116 -17.66 3.32 4.28
CA ILE A 116 -17.89 4.56 5.03
C ILE A 116 -17.06 5.74 4.48
N SER A 117 -15.89 5.45 3.90
CA SER A 117 -14.99 6.50 3.38
C SER A 117 -15.30 6.95 1.97
N CYS A 118 -15.66 6.04 1.05
CA CYS A 118 -15.86 6.37 -0.37
C CYS A 118 -17.30 6.17 -0.88
N GLY A 119 -18.19 5.59 -0.07
CA GLY A 119 -19.59 5.33 -0.44
C GLY A 119 -19.79 4.23 -1.49
N LEU A 120 -18.72 3.61 -2.01
CA LEU A 120 -18.80 2.49 -2.93
C LEU A 120 -18.80 1.16 -2.17
N GLN A 121 -19.37 0.12 -2.77
CA GLN A 121 -19.37 -1.21 -2.18
C GLN A 121 -17.93 -1.66 -1.85
N ALA A 122 -17.68 -2.00 -0.58
CA ALA A 122 -16.31 -2.22 -0.12
C ALA A 122 -15.65 -3.44 -0.79
N GLU A 123 -16.40 -4.53 -0.96
CA GLU A 123 -16.01 -5.72 -1.70
C GLU A 123 -17.01 -6.03 -2.82
N PRO A 124 -16.55 -6.31 -4.06
CA PRO A 124 -17.45 -6.69 -5.14
C PRO A 124 -18.08 -8.06 -4.84
N VAL A 125 -19.41 -8.12 -4.88
CA VAL A 125 -20.15 -9.38 -4.82
C VAL A 125 -20.34 -9.89 -6.25
N LEU A 126 -19.80 -11.08 -6.53
CA LEU A 126 -19.86 -11.71 -7.84
C LEU A 126 -20.74 -12.96 -7.78
N SER A 127 -21.40 -13.25 -8.89
CA SER A 127 -22.23 -14.45 -9.06
C SER A 127 -21.40 -15.58 -9.67
N CYS A 128 -21.53 -16.79 -9.14
CA CYS A 128 -20.76 -17.93 -9.61
C CYS A 128 -21.38 -18.49 -10.91
N HIS A 129 -20.61 -18.49 -12.00
CA HIS A 129 -21.06 -19.05 -13.29
C HIS A 129 -21.39 -20.56 -13.22
N TRP A 130 -20.88 -21.27 -12.22
CA TRP A 130 -21.07 -22.72 -12.08
C TRP A 130 -22.28 -23.08 -11.21
N CYS A 131 -22.37 -22.55 -9.99
CA CYS A 131 -23.40 -22.92 -9.00
C CYS A 131 -24.45 -21.83 -8.75
N TYR A 132 -24.34 -20.67 -9.38
CA TYR A 132 -25.24 -19.51 -9.22
C TYR A 132 -25.22 -18.83 -7.84
N SER A 133 -24.46 -19.35 -6.89
CA SER A 133 -24.26 -18.71 -5.59
C SER A 133 -23.45 -17.42 -5.73
N SER A 134 -23.81 -16.41 -4.94
CA SER A 134 -23.15 -15.11 -4.93
C SER A 134 -22.31 -14.93 -3.66
N GLY A 135 -21.18 -14.23 -3.78
CA GLY A 135 -20.35 -13.93 -2.62
C GLY A 135 -19.17 -13.01 -2.95
N PRO A 136 -18.43 -12.59 -1.91
CA PRO A 136 -17.25 -11.77 -2.08
C PRO A 136 -16.01 -12.63 -2.38
N GLY A 137 -14.97 -11.98 -2.89
CA GLY A 137 -13.66 -12.59 -3.13
C GLY A 137 -13.46 -13.12 -4.55
N LYS A 138 -12.38 -13.88 -4.74
CA LYS A 138 -11.97 -14.40 -6.06
C LYS A 138 -12.55 -15.78 -6.40
N PHE A 139 -12.94 -16.56 -5.40
CA PHE A 139 -13.44 -17.92 -5.57
C PHE A 139 -14.76 -18.12 -4.84
N CYS A 140 -15.67 -18.87 -5.46
CA CYS A 140 -16.91 -19.27 -4.85
C CYS A 140 -16.66 -20.21 -3.68
N ARG A 141 -17.20 -19.90 -2.51
CA ARG A 141 -17.03 -20.71 -1.29
C ARG A 141 -17.78 -22.05 -1.34
N GLU A 142 -18.79 -22.16 -2.18
CA GLU A 142 -19.64 -23.34 -2.26
C GLU A 142 -19.10 -24.38 -3.23
N CYS A 143 -18.79 -23.98 -4.47
CA CYS A 143 -18.27 -24.92 -5.46
C CYS A 143 -16.77 -24.79 -5.73
N GLY A 144 -16.10 -23.73 -5.26
CA GLY A 144 -14.68 -23.49 -5.48
C GLY A 144 -14.32 -23.04 -6.90
N SER A 145 -15.26 -22.49 -7.69
CA SER A 145 -14.93 -21.91 -9.01
C SER A 145 -14.36 -20.52 -8.83
N GLU A 146 -13.40 -20.11 -9.66
CA GLU A 146 -12.99 -18.70 -9.73
C GLU A 146 -14.17 -17.88 -10.28
N PHE A 147 -14.44 -16.72 -9.67
CA PHE A 147 -15.47 -15.82 -10.14
C PHE A 147 -15.02 -15.15 -11.44
N LEU A 148 -15.97 -15.03 -12.37
CA LEU A 148 -15.82 -14.20 -13.56
C LEU A 148 -16.23 -12.76 -13.24
N GLY A 149 -15.63 -11.80 -13.93
CA GLY A 149 -16.09 -10.41 -13.87
C GLY A 149 -17.53 -10.29 -14.38
N ALA A 150 -18.26 -9.28 -13.91
CA ALA A 150 -19.66 -9.08 -14.26
C ALA A 150 -19.92 -9.03 -15.79
N SER A 151 -18.98 -8.48 -16.56
CA SER A 151 -19.05 -8.42 -18.03
C SER A 151 -18.88 -9.77 -18.73
N ASP A 152 -18.23 -10.73 -18.08
CA ASP A 152 -17.93 -12.05 -18.64
C ASP A 152 -18.84 -13.16 -18.09
N TYR A 153 -19.69 -12.83 -17.11
CA TYR A 153 -20.55 -13.81 -16.43
C TYR A 153 -21.46 -14.57 -17.40
N GLU A 154 -22.14 -13.88 -18.32
CA GLU A 154 -23.03 -14.53 -19.29
C GLU A 154 -22.27 -15.41 -20.29
N ILE A 155 -21.05 -15.02 -20.67
CA ILE A 155 -20.15 -15.84 -21.50
C ILE A 155 -19.83 -17.15 -20.76
N GLY A 156 -19.51 -17.07 -19.46
CA GLY A 156 -19.27 -18.25 -18.64
C GLY A 156 -20.48 -19.18 -18.54
N LEU A 157 -21.70 -18.63 -18.44
CA LEU A 157 -22.94 -19.42 -18.48
C LEU A 157 -23.17 -20.08 -19.83
N PHE A 158 -22.86 -19.38 -20.93
CA PHE A 158 -22.94 -19.92 -22.28
C PHE A 158 -21.98 -21.11 -22.45
N LEU A 159 -20.71 -20.96 -22.07
CA LEU A 159 -19.71 -22.03 -22.15
C LEU A 159 -20.08 -23.24 -21.28
N LYS A 160 -20.68 -23.02 -20.10
CA LYS A 160 -21.22 -24.11 -19.28
C LYS A 160 -22.31 -24.90 -20.01
N LYS A 161 -23.20 -24.22 -20.75
CA LYS A 161 -24.25 -24.89 -21.54
C LYS A 161 -23.68 -25.68 -22.73
N GLU A 162 -22.59 -25.21 -23.31
CA GLU A 162 -21.84 -25.92 -24.37
C GLU A 162 -21.08 -27.16 -23.84
N GLY A 163 -21.00 -27.34 -22.52
CA GLY A 163 -20.40 -28.53 -21.89
C GLY A 163 -18.95 -28.34 -21.43
N GLU A 164 -18.46 -27.09 -21.38
CA GLU A 164 -17.13 -26.81 -20.86
C GLU A 164 -16.99 -27.13 -19.36
N SER A 165 -15.80 -27.55 -18.96
CA SER A 165 -15.51 -27.89 -17.57
C SER A 165 -15.42 -26.64 -16.69
N LYS A 166 -15.76 -26.80 -15.40
CA LYS A 166 -15.70 -25.74 -14.39
C LYS A 166 -14.39 -24.92 -14.43
N ASN A 167 -13.25 -25.61 -14.54
CA ASN A 167 -11.93 -24.96 -14.52
C ASN A 167 -11.46 -24.49 -15.92
N SER A 168 -11.98 -25.05 -17.01
CA SER A 168 -11.64 -24.59 -18.38
C SER A 168 -12.32 -23.28 -18.72
N ILE A 169 -13.58 -23.08 -18.29
CA ILE A 169 -14.35 -21.87 -18.58
C ILE A 169 -13.58 -20.60 -18.23
N VAL A 170 -13.00 -20.52 -17.03
CA VAL A 170 -12.30 -19.31 -16.59
C VAL A 170 -11.02 -19.06 -17.41
N LYS A 171 -10.30 -20.13 -17.77
CA LYS A 171 -9.10 -20.03 -18.62
C LYS A 171 -9.47 -19.54 -20.02
N LEU A 172 -10.47 -20.17 -20.63
CA LEU A 172 -10.96 -19.79 -21.96
C LEU A 172 -11.39 -18.33 -21.98
N VAL A 173 -12.20 -17.88 -21.02
CA VAL A 173 -12.66 -16.50 -20.95
C VAL A 173 -11.51 -15.48 -20.79
N LYS A 174 -10.42 -15.86 -20.11
CA LYS A 174 -9.22 -15.03 -19.96
C LYS A 174 -8.35 -15.00 -21.22
N GLU A 175 -8.29 -16.10 -21.95
CA GLU A 175 -7.50 -16.25 -23.19
C GLU A 175 -8.22 -15.65 -24.41
N MET A 176 -9.55 -15.59 -24.38
CA MET A 176 -10.37 -15.04 -25.46
C MET A 176 -10.09 -13.56 -25.73
N THR A 177 -9.97 -13.24 -27.02
CA THR A 177 -9.88 -11.87 -27.52
C THR A 177 -11.22 -11.13 -27.44
N ALA A 178 -11.19 -9.80 -27.50
CA ALA A 178 -12.40 -8.98 -27.47
C ALA A 178 -13.38 -9.33 -28.62
N GLN A 179 -12.86 -9.66 -29.81
CA GLN A 179 -13.67 -10.06 -30.97
C GLN A 179 -14.39 -11.40 -30.74
N GLU A 180 -13.71 -12.38 -30.14
CA GLU A 180 -14.31 -13.67 -29.83
C GLU A 180 -15.39 -13.52 -28.75
N LYS A 181 -15.13 -12.71 -27.73
CA LYS A 181 -16.13 -12.38 -26.70
C LYS A 181 -17.36 -11.73 -27.33
N GLU A 182 -17.19 -10.79 -28.25
CA GLU A 182 -18.29 -10.15 -28.97
C GLU A 182 -19.08 -11.15 -29.84
N ALA A 183 -18.40 -12.09 -30.49
CA ALA A 183 -19.05 -13.15 -31.26
C ALA A 183 -19.90 -14.08 -30.36
N ILE A 184 -19.42 -14.43 -29.17
CA ILE A 184 -20.23 -15.19 -28.19
C ILE A 184 -21.42 -14.34 -27.71
N TRP A 185 -21.21 -13.07 -27.42
CA TRP A 185 -22.29 -12.15 -27.06
C TRP A 185 -23.37 -12.07 -28.14
N ALA A 186 -23.00 -12.05 -29.42
CA ALA A 186 -23.95 -12.10 -30.53
C ALA A 186 -24.77 -13.40 -30.53
N LYS A 187 -24.14 -14.54 -30.23
CA LYS A 187 -24.85 -15.83 -30.08
C LYS A 187 -25.80 -15.83 -28.88
N ILE A 188 -25.37 -15.32 -27.73
CA ILE A 188 -26.20 -15.21 -26.51
C ILE A 188 -27.45 -14.38 -26.81
N ARG A 189 -27.29 -13.20 -27.41
CA ARG A 189 -28.42 -12.31 -27.78
C ARG A 189 -29.38 -12.94 -28.76
N LYS A 190 -28.90 -13.79 -29.68
CA LYS A 190 -29.75 -14.53 -30.62
C LYS A 190 -30.52 -15.68 -29.96
N SER A 191 -29.99 -16.24 -28.87
CA SER A 191 -30.61 -17.35 -28.14
C SER A 191 -31.69 -16.92 -27.14
N ARG A 192 -31.92 -15.61 -26.97
CA ARG A 192 -32.87 -15.01 -26.04
C ARG A 192 -34.12 -14.56 -26.79
#